data_AF-A0A379LZU8-F1
#
_entry.id   AF-A0A379LZU8-F1
#
_cell.length_a   1.000
_cell.length_b   1.000
_cell.length_c   1.000
_cell.angle_alpha   90.00
_cell.angle_beta   90.00
_cell.angle_gamma   90.00
#
_symmetry.space_group_name_H-M   'P 1'
#
loop_
_entity.id
_entity.type
_entity.pdbx_description
1 polymer ?
#
loop_
_entity_poly.entity_id
_entity_poly.type
_entity_poly.pdbx_seq_one_letter_code
_entity_poly.pdbx_strand_id
1 'polypeptide(L)'
;MSAWWTEWGQVVHEYTLREGVSDGQGHSGQDHSGPDCTGPVGPYANGLPPGALDVERPALDRFGPAELGRAVVVAAVLIAFVVWAVLRWTVRPRQHSIVEAAAHGTVDAFEHLGPTFVKLGQLIASSPGLFPAPLADACLRMLDDVPTFPSEQARAVIEEDLGHRIDEMFESFDDVPLAAASVAQVHGCVLRDGRRAVVKVQRPGIAHRMLVDLRAAYVGAKMLQIFEFFRIANTPGIIRDLHNATMTELNAAVEADRQDRFRRNISAFDDNRYVTVPEVYWQWCGPRVICMERLQGKPVDRVVPGQDDLDTSLLVRRGVKVWMEAVLCHGPFHGDVHAGNLWLLDDGRVALLDFGIVGELPDEWRALLRALFRAALLDGNFTAVAQSVRALGVAADLDVDDAAVGRQVAEIFGPLLGQDVGELRLSELIGALVSLGRKWNTSTPEELVLFGKQLGYFERYATALAPGWVLGRDPFVFRNIFPEEVAIRIAESNVSLPD
;
A
#
# COMPACT_ATOMS: atom_id res chain seq x y z
N MET A 1 18.96 -14.16 2.78
CA MET A 1 18.89 -12.97 1.90
C MET A 1 19.16 -11.74 2.76
N SER A 2 20.43 -11.51 3.13
CA SER A 2 20.84 -10.79 4.34
C SER A 2 21.79 -9.60 4.08
N ALA A 3 21.70 -8.92 2.93
CA ALA A 3 22.63 -7.84 2.57
C ALA A 3 21.96 -6.65 1.86
N TRP A 4 20.65 -6.46 2.03
CA TRP A 4 19.86 -5.83 0.99
C TRP A 4 19.67 -4.32 1.00
N TRP A 5 19.80 -3.55 2.09
CA TRP A 5 19.24 -2.18 2.03
C TRP A 5 19.99 -1.10 2.83
N THR A 6 21.31 -1.06 2.71
CA THR A 6 22.14 0.02 3.27
C THR A 6 22.02 1.34 2.48
N GLU A 7 21.41 1.36 1.29
CA GLU A 7 21.46 2.51 0.37
C GLU A 7 20.20 3.39 0.32
N TRP A 8 19.05 2.93 0.81
CA TRP A 8 17.89 3.82 0.99
C TRP A 8 18.19 4.95 1.99
N GLY A 9 19.19 4.79 2.87
CA GLY A 9 19.64 5.79 3.84
C GLY A 9 20.31 7.05 3.26
N GLN A 10 20.84 7.03 2.03
CA GLN A 10 21.69 8.13 1.55
C GLN A 10 20.93 9.37 1.03
N VAL A 11 19.67 9.27 0.62
CA VAL A 11 18.99 10.39 -0.08
C VAL A 11 18.29 11.40 0.86
N VAL A 12 17.99 11.04 2.11
CA VAL A 12 17.58 12.06 3.14
C VAL A 12 18.81 12.82 3.68
N HIS A 13 20.02 12.36 3.38
CA HIS A 13 21.25 12.96 3.90
C HIS A 13 21.56 14.34 3.29
N GLU A 14 21.04 14.68 2.10
CA GLU A 14 21.33 15.99 1.47
C GLU A 14 20.34 17.10 1.82
N TYR A 15 19.12 16.79 2.29
CA TYR A 15 18.12 17.81 2.62
C TYR A 15 18.03 18.16 4.12
N THR A 16 18.62 17.35 5.01
CA THR A 16 18.59 17.60 6.46
C THR A 16 19.68 18.59 6.95
N LEU A 17 20.57 19.05 6.07
CA LEU A 17 21.71 19.91 6.44
C LEU A 17 21.54 21.41 6.15
N ARG A 18 20.35 21.84 5.75
CA ARG A 18 20.02 23.27 5.60
C ARG A 18 18.65 23.57 6.19
N GLU A 19 18.58 23.74 7.50
CA GLU A 19 17.83 24.84 8.13
C GLU A 19 17.95 24.74 9.66
N GLY A 20 18.38 25.84 10.27
CA GLY A 20 18.52 25.97 11.71
C GLY A 20 17.18 26.26 12.39
N VAL A 21 16.99 25.56 13.50
CA VAL A 21 15.98 25.65 14.58
C VAL A 21 15.30 27.01 14.80
N SER A 22 13.97 26.99 15.03
CA SER A 22 13.33 27.71 16.15
C SER A 22 11.96 27.10 16.52
N ASP A 23 11.84 26.70 17.79
CA ASP A 23 10.65 26.12 18.46
C ASP A 23 9.42 27.04 18.54
N GLY A 24 8.23 26.45 18.67
CA GLY A 24 7.14 27.10 19.42
C GLY A 24 5.68 26.71 19.12
N GLN A 25 5.17 25.74 19.89
CA GLN A 25 3.82 25.67 20.49
C GLN A 25 2.56 25.31 19.65
N GLY A 26 2.04 24.11 19.92
CA GLY A 26 0.73 23.87 20.54
C GLY A 26 -0.53 24.12 19.69
N HIS A 27 -1.20 23.05 19.27
CA HIS A 27 -2.59 23.11 18.78
C HIS A 27 -3.49 22.17 19.59
N SER A 28 -4.37 22.79 20.37
CA SER A 28 -5.54 22.17 20.99
C SER A 28 -6.69 22.15 19.98
N GLY A 29 -7.41 21.03 19.90
CA GLY A 29 -8.58 20.85 19.04
C GLY A 29 -9.64 21.94 19.23
N GLN A 30 -10.05 22.52 18.12
CA GLN A 30 -11.27 23.33 18.01
C GLN A 30 -12.02 22.90 16.76
N ASP A 31 -13.33 22.71 16.91
CA ASP A 31 -14.31 22.57 15.84
C ASP A 31 -14.08 23.65 14.77
N HIS A 32 -13.74 23.23 13.55
CA HIS A 32 -13.55 24.13 12.42
C HIS A 32 -14.84 24.26 11.61
N SER A 33 -15.77 25.08 12.10
CA SER A 33 -16.43 26.03 11.19
C SER A 33 -15.44 27.19 10.97
N GLY A 34 -14.49 27.00 10.05
CA GLY A 34 -13.50 28.00 9.66
C GLY A 34 -14.14 29.23 8.98
N PRO A 35 -13.41 30.36 8.91
CA PRO A 35 -13.92 31.64 8.41
C PRO A 35 -14.35 31.52 6.94
N ASP A 36 -15.33 32.32 6.53
CA ASP A 36 -15.75 32.49 5.13
C ASP A 36 -14.51 32.68 4.23
N CYS A 37 -14.03 31.60 3.61
CA CYS A 37 -12.95 31.62 2.64
C CYS A 37 -13.51 32.20 1.34
N THR A 38 -13.57 33.53 1.23
CA THR A 38 -13.95 34.23 -0.02
C THR A 38 -12.86 34.17 -1.10
N GLY A 39 -11.93 33.22 -1.00
CA GLY A 39 -10.81 33.01 -1.92
C GLY A 39 -11.12 31.97 -3.01
N PRO A 40 -10.22 31.81 -4.00
CA PRO A 40 -10.34 30.74 -4.99
C PRO A 40 -10.34 29.38 -4.28
N VAL A 41 -11.21 28.46 -4.70
CA VAL A 41 -11.26 27.10 -4.17
C VAL A 41 -11.47 26.12 -5.32
N GLY A 42 -10.88 24.94 -5.20
CA GLY A 42 -10.97 23.86 -6.18
C GLY A 42 -12.35 23.19 -6.22
N PRO A 43 -12.56 22.27 -7.17
CA PRO A 43 -13.86 21.66 -7.43
C PRO A 43 -14.38 20.79 -6.27
N TYR A 44 -13.50 20.32 -5.38
CA TYR A 44 -13.87 19.43 -4.26
C TYR A 44 -14.04 20.17 -2.92
N ALA A 45 -14.02 21.51 -2.92
CA ALA A 45 -14.08 22.31 -1.70
C ALA A 45 -15.35 22.10 -0.85
N ASN A 46 -16.49 21.82 -1.50
CA ASN A 46 -17.77 21.57 -0.84
C ASN A 46 -18.07 20.07 -0.68
N GLY A 47 -17.01 19.25 -0.68
CA GLY A 47 -17.10 17.80 -0.72
C GLY A 47 -16.99 17.23 -2.14
N LEU A 48 -16.93 15.90 -2.21
CA LEU A 48 -16.79 15.17 -3.47
C LEU A 48 -18.04 15.34 -4.35
N PRO A 49 -17.88 15.71 -5.64
CA PRO A 49 -19.02 15.78 -6.54
C PRO A 49 -19.60 14.38 -6.81
N PRO A 50 -20.88 14.28 -7.19
CA PRO A 50 -21.49 13.01 -7.54
C PRO A 50 -20.68 12.27 -8.61
N GLY A 51 -20.39 11.00 -8.37
CA GLY A 51 -19.61 10.15 -9.27
C GLY A 51 -18.09 10.35 -9.20
N ALA A 52 -17.56 11.24 -8.35
CA ALA A 52 -16.10 11.39 -8.19
C ALA A 52 -15.40 10.11 -7.74
N LEU A 53 -16.09 9.27 -6.96
CA LEU A 53 -15.60 7.97 -6.51
C LEU A 53 -15.85 6.84 -7.51
N ASP A 54 -16.62 7.09 -8.58
CA ASP A 54 -16.88 6.08 -9.59
C ASP A 54 -15.62 5.86 -10.43
N VAL A 55 -15.11 4.63 -10.39
CA VAL A 55 -13.93 4.26 -11.19
C VAL A 55 -14.39 3.88 -12.59
N GLU A 56 -14.16 4.77 -13.55
CA GLU A 56 -14.37 4.46 -14.96
C GLU A 56 -13.43 3.34 -15.41
N ARG A 57 -13.99 2.25 -15.96
CA ARG A 57 -13.24 1.09 -16.46
C ARG A 57 -13.50 0.90 -17.95
N PRO A 58 -12.84 1.69 -18.80
CA PRO A 58 -13.00 1.58 -20.25
C PRO A 58 -12.65 0.18 -20.76
N ALA A 59 -13.34 -0.26 -21.81
CA ALA A 59 -13.19 -1.63 -22.30
C ALA A 59 -11.79 -1.90 -22.89
N LEU A 60 -11.24 -3.08 -22.56
CA LEU A 60 -9.91 -3.55 -23.00
C LEU A 60 -9.89 -4.17 -24.40
N ASP A 61 -11.04 -4.55 -24.93
CA ASP A 61 -11.20 -5.24 -26.22
C ASP A 61 -11.21 -4.28 -27.42
N ARG A 62 -11.28 -2.98 -27.19
CA ARG A 62 -11.15 -1.97 -28.24
C ARG A 62 -9.71 -1.92 -28.74
N PHE A 63 -9.54 -2.01 -30.06
CA PHE A 63 -8.23 -1.95 -30.70
C PHE A 63 -8.32 -1.14 -31.99
N GLY A 64 -7.56 -0.04 -32.05
CA GLY A 64 -7.53 0.87 -33.20
C GLY A 64 -6.12 1.23 -33.64
N PRO A 65 -5.97 2.28 -34.46
CA PRO A 65 -4.68 2.72 -34.97
C PRO A 65 -3.67 3.12 -33.89
N ALA A 66 -4.15 3.72 -32.79
CA ALA A 66 -3.32 4.11 -31.65
C ALA A 66 -2.73 2.88 -30.94
N GLU A 67 -3.56 1.88 -30.65
CA GLU A 67 -3.14 0.62 -30.03
C GLU A 67 -2.19 -0.17 -30.95
N LEU A 68 -2.46 -0.20 -32.26
CA LEU A 68 -1.57 -0.85 -33.24
C LEU A 68 -0.21 -0.15 -33.30
N GLY A 69 -0.19 1.19 -33.43
CA GLY A 69 1.03 1.97 -33.45
C GLY A 69 1.82 1.77 -32.16
N ARG A 70 1.14 1.74 -31.01
CA ARG A 70 1.78 1.48 -29.73
C ARG A 70 2.34 0.07 -29.61
N ALA A 71 1.63 -0.96 -30.09
CA ALA A 71 2.11 -2.33 -30.11
C ALA A 71 3.41 -2.47 -30.94
N VAL A 72 3.49 -1.78 -32.08
CA VAL A 72 4.70 -1.75 -32.91
C VAL A 72 5.86 -1.09 -32.17
N VAL A 73 5.63 0.04 -31.50
CA VAL A 73 6.65 0.73 -30.70
C VAL A 73 7.14 -0.17 -29.56
N VAL A 74 6.22 -0.81 -28.83
CA VAL A 74 6.54 -1.73 -27.73
C VAL A 74 7.41 -2.89 -28.24
N ALA A 75 7.01 -3.53 -29.34
CA ALA A 75 7.79 -4.61 -29.93
C ALA A 75 9.18 -4.14 -30.38
N ALA A 76 9.27 -2.99 -31.06
CA ALA A 76 10.53 -2.44 -31.54
C ALA A 76 11.50 -2.10 -30.39
N VAL A 77 11.01 -1.47 -29.32
CA VAL A 77 11.82 -1.13 -28.15
C VAL A 77 12.29 -2.39 -27.43
N LEU A 78 11.39 -3.36 -27.17
CA LEU A 78 11.76 -4.63 -26.54
C LEU A 78 12.85 -5.36 -27.34
N ILE A 79 12.66 -5.48 -28.67
CA ILE A 79 13.63 -6.13 -29.54
C ILE A 79 14.97 -5.38 -29.52
N ALA A 80 14.95 -4.06 -29.67
CA ALA A 80 16.17 -3.26 -29.73
C ALA A 80 17.01 -3.38 -28.45
N PHE A 81 16.39 -3.25 -27.28
CA PHE A 81 17.09 -3.33 -26.00
C PHE A 81 17.58 -4.73 -25.67
N VAL A 82 16.77 -5.78 -25.93
CA VAL A 82 17.19 -7.17 -25.71
C VAL A 82 18.34 -7.54 -26.66
N VAL A 83 18.23 -7.20 -27.95
CA VAL A 83 19.31 -7.44 -28.92
C VAL A 83 20.57 -6.69 -28.53
N TRP A 84 20.45 -5.42 -28.12
CA TRP A 84 21.60 -4.63 -27.69
C TRP A 84 22.26 -5.21 -26.42
N ALA A 85 21.48 -5.63 -25.43
CA ALA A 85 22.00 -6.26 -24.22
C ALA A 85 22.73 -7.58 -24.52
N VAL A 86 22.17 -8.41 -25.40
CA VAL A 86 22.78 -9.66 -25.85
C VAL A 86 24.06 -9.41 -26.66
N LEU A 87 24.05 -8.45 -27.60
CA LEU A 87 25.26 -8.07 -28.36
C LEU A 87 26.36 -7.49 -27.45
N ARG A 88 25.99 -6.70 -26.45
CA ARG A 88 26.95 -6.18 -25.47
C ARG A 88 27.55 -7.30 -24.63
N TRP A 89 26.75 -8.31 -24.28
CA TRP A 89 27.21 -9.51 -23.58
C TRP A 89 28.17 -10.35 -24.44
N THR A 90 27.91 -10.53 -25.74
CA THR A 90 28.83 -11.31 -26.61
C THR A 90 30.22 -10.68 -26.75
N VAL A 91 30.31 -9.34 -26.68
CA VAL A 91 31.59 -8.61 -26.77
C VAL A 91 32.31 -8.53 -25.42
N ARG A 92 31.58 -8.55 -24.30
CA ARG A 92 32.14 -8.55 -22.94
C ARG A 92 31.41 -9.54 -22.04
N PRO A 93 31.64 -10.86 -22.21
CA PRO A 93 31.01 -11.85 -21.35
C PRO A 93 31.54 -11.68 -19.93
N ARG A 94 30.72 -11.09 -19.06
CA ARG A 94 30.91 -11.09 -17.60
C ARG A 94 30.33 -12.39 -17.01
N GLN A 95 30.39 -12.51 -15.68
CA GLN A 95 29.84 -13.64 -14.89
C GLN A 95 28.34 -13.97 -15.11
N HIS A 96 27.62 -13.22 -15.95
CA HIS A 96 26.19 -13.37 -16.19
C HIS A 96 25.87 -14.22 -17.41
N SER A 97 24.78 -14.99 -17.37
CA SER A 97 24.32 -15.79 -18.49
C SER A 97 23.67 -14.94 -19.60
N ILE A 98 23.55 -15.47 -20.83
CA ILE A 98 22.82 -14.80 -21.92
C ILE A 98 21.35 -14.52 -21.55
N VAL A 99 20.74 -15.38 -20.74
CA VAL A 99 19.37 -15.24 -20.25
C VAL A 99 19.26 -14.05 -19.29
N GLU A 100 20.24 -13.87 -18.40
CA GLU A 100 20.31 -12.70 -17.51
C GLU A 100 20.52 -11.40 -18.30
N ALA A 101 21.38 -11.42 -19.34
CA ALA A 101 21.56 -10.26 -20.21
C ALA A 101 20.26 -9.87 -20.93
N ALA A 102 19.52 -10.85 -21.46
CA ALA A 102 18.23 -10.61 -22.10
C ALA A 102 17.16 -10.13 -21.10
N ALA A 103 17.16 -10.66 -19.87
CA ALA A 103 16.28 -10.20 -18.80
C ALA A 103 16.55 -8.73 -18.44
N HIS A 104 17.82 -8.34 -18.26
CA HIS A 104 18.19 -6.94 -18.05
C HIS A 104 17.79 -6.04 -19.22
N GLY A 105 18.02 -6.45 -20.46
CA GLY A 105 17.55 -5.69 -21.63
C GLY A 105 16.02 -5.54 -21.69
N THR A 106 15.28 -6.53 -21.20
CA THR A 106 13.81 -6.44 -21.08
C THR A 106 13.39 -5.40 -20.04
N VAL A 107 14.08 -5.37 -18.91
CA VAL A 107 13.86 -4.40 -17.82
C VAL A 107 14.22 -2.97 -18.28
N ASP A 108 15.35 -2.78 -18.96
CA ASP A 108 15.72 -1.47 -19.53
C ASP A 108 14.66 -0.98 -20.54
N ALA A 109 14.08 -1.90 -21.32
CA ALA A 109 12.95 -1.59 -22.21
C ALA A 109 11.69 -1.19 -21.44
N PHE A 110 11.38 -1.84 -20.30
CA PHE A 110 10.23 -1.48 -19.48
C PHE A 110 10.34 -0.06 -18.91
N GLU A 111 11.51 0.30 -18.39
CA GLU A 111 11.85 1.66 -17.94
C GLU A 111 11.60 2.68 -19.06
N HIS A 112 12.10 2.37 -20.27
CA HIS A 112 11.95 3.24 -21.43
C HIS A 112 10.50 3.36 -21.91
N LEU A 113 9.74 2.27 -21.89
CA LEU A 113 8.35 2.23 -22.34
C LEU A 113 7.40 2.97 -21.39
N GLY A 114 7.77 3.08 -20.12
CA GLY A 114 7.14 3.94 -19.13
C GLY A 114 6.21 3.22 -18.16
N PRO A 115 5.29 3.96 -17.50
CA PRO A 115 4.63 3.52 -16.27
C PRO A 115 3.88 2.18 -16.34
N THR A 116 3.20 1.86 -17.45
CA THR A 116 2.52 0.56 -17.59
C THR A 116 3.48 -0.62 -17.47
N PHE A 117 4.67 -0.49 -18.07
CA PHE A 117 5.68 -1.55 -18.09
C PHE A 117 6.50 -1.57 -16.81
N VAL A 118 6.73 -0.42 -16.18
CA VAL A 118 7.26 -0.35 -14.81
C VAL A 118 6.33 -1.10 -13.86
N LYS A 119 5.01 -0.85 -13.92
CA LYS A 119 4.02 -1.55 -13.09
C LYS A 119 3.96 -3.07 -13.37
N LEU A 120 4.11 -3.46 -14.64
CA LEU A 120 4.27 -4.87 -15.00
C LEU A 120 5.54 -5.47 -14.39
N GLY A 121 6.67 -4.75 -14.42
CA GLY A 121 7.91 -5.13 -13.77
C GLY A 121 7.74 -5.30 -12.25
N GLN A 122 7.04 -4.37 -11.59
CA GLN A 122 6.72 -4.44 -10.16
C GLN A 122 5.88 -5.67 -9.82
N LEU A 123 4.89 -6.01 -10.66
CA LEU A 123 4.09 -7.23 -10.51
C LEU A 123 4.96 -8.49 -10.64
N ILE A 124 5.85 -8.52 -11.65
CA ILE A 124 6.77 -9.64 -11.88
C ILE A 124 7.72 -9.81 -10.70
N ALA A 125 8.31 -8.72 -10.22
CA ALA A 125 9.22 -8.70 -9.06
C ALA A 125 8.52 -9.18 -7.77
N SER A 126 7.24 -8.84 -7.61
CA SER A 126 6.44 -9.20 -6.43
C SER A 126 5.87 -10.63 -6.47
N SER A 127 6.07 -11.37 -7.57
CA SER A 127 5.49 -12.71 -7.79
C SER A 127 6.55 -13.81 -7.98
N PRO A 128 7.45 -14.03 -7.00
CA PRO A 128 8.52 -15.01 -7.13
C PRO A 128 7.94 -16.42 -7.33
N GLY A 129 8.44 -17.11 -8.37
CA GLY A 129 7.99 -18.47 -8.74
C GLY A 129 6.91 -18.53 -9.83
N LEU A 130 6.24 -17.41 -10.16
CA LEU A 130 5.36 -17.33 -11.34
C LEU A 130 6.14 -16.97 -12.63
N PHE A 131 7.28 -16.29 -12.48
CA PHE A 131 8.12 -15.85 -13.58
C PHE A 131 9.54 -16.44 -13.48
N PRO A 132 10.27 -16.56 -14.61
CA PRO A 132 11.66 -17.01 -14.58
C PRO A 132 12.52 -16.13 -13.67
N ALA A 133 13.31 -16.75 -12.78
CA ALA A 133 14.12 -16.05 -11.79
C ALA A 133 15.00 -14.91 -12.38
N PRO A 134 15.70 -15.08 -13.52
CA PRO A 134 16.50 -14.00 -14.09
C PRO A 134 15.69 -12.73 -14.42
N LEU A 135 14.43 -12.89 -14.85
CA LEU A 135 13.54 -11.77 -15.14
C LEU A 135 12.97 -11.15 -13.85
N ALA A 136 12.53 -11.98 -12.91
CA ALA A 136 12.02 -11.52 -11.62
C ALA A 136 13.07 -10.73 -10.84
N ASP A 137 14.30 -11.25 -10.78
CA ASP A 137 15.43 -10.61 -10.10
C ASP A 137 15.82 -9.31 -10.79
N ALA A 138 15.85 -9.27 -12.13
CA ALA A 138 16.13 -8.05 -12.86
C ALA A 138 15.05 -6.97 -12.63
N CYS A 139 13.78 -7.37 -12.49
CA CYS A 139 12.67 -6.46 -12.23
C CYS A 139 12.68 -5.87 -10.81
N LEU A 140 13.51 -6.39 -9.88
CA LEU A 140 13.62 -5.83 -8.53
C LEU A 140 14.00 -4.34 -8.54
N ARG A 141 14.78 -3.87 -9.53
CA ARG A 141 15.13 -2.44 -9.66
C ARG A 141 13.93 -1.54 -9.94
N MET A 142 12.84 -2.09 -10.48
CA MET A 142 11.62 -1.32 -10.82
C MET A 142 10.82 -0.95 -9.56
N LEU A 143 11.27 -1.42 -8.40
CA LEU A 143 10.78 -1.01 -7.09
C LEU A 143 11.47 0.29 -6.60
N ASP A 144 12.52 0.75 -7.28
CA ASP A 144 13.27 1.98 -6.95
C ASP A 144 12.75 3.21 -7.74
N ASP A 145 13.31 4.40 -7.45
CA ASP A 145 12.81 5.72 -7.87
C ASP A 145 12.45 5.87 -9.37
N VAL A 146 11.27 6.43 -9.62
CA VAL A 146 10.75 6.71 -10.97
C VAL A 146 11.14 8.15 -11.37
N PRO A 147 11.58 8.40 -12.62
CA PRO A 147 12.00 9.73 -13.06
C PRO A 147 10.89 10.79 -12.94
N THR A 148 11.29 12.04 -12.66
CA THR A 148 10.38 13.19 -12.56
C THR A 148 9.86 13.65 -13.94
N PHE A 149 8.88 14.55 -13.97
CA PHE A 149 8.42 15.23 -15.19
C PHE A 149 8.52 16.76 -15.00
N PRO A 150 8.57 17.55 -16.08
CA PRO A 150 8.79 19.00 -15.96
C PRO A 150 7.73 19.70 -15.11
N SER A 151 8.15 20.60 -14.24
CA SER A 151 7.28 21.30 -13.29
C SER A 151 6.22 22.14 -14.00
N GLU A 152 6.50 22.67 -15.20
CA GLU A 152 5.52 23.42 -15.98
C GLU A 152 4.29 22.57 -16.33
N GLN A 153 4.49 21.26 -16.53
CA GLN A 153 3.38 20.35 -16.76
C GLN A 153 2.61 20.06 -15.47
N ALA A 154 3.30 19.99 -14.33
CA ALA A 154 2.66 19.82 -13.02
C ALA A 154 1.77 21.02 -12.72
N ARG A 155 2.31 22.23 -12.93
CA ARG A 155 1.57 23.48 -12.81
C ARG A 155 0.34 23.49 -13.70
N ALA A 156 0.50 23.16 -14.98
CA ALA A 156 -0.62 23.14 -15.92
C ALA A 156 -1.75 22.19 -15.50
N VAL A 157 -1.41 20.98 -15.02
CA VAL A 157 -2.42 20.01 -14.53
C VAL A 157 -3.14 20.56 -13.29
N ILE A 158 -2.40 21.16 -12.35
CA ILE A 158 -2.96 21.73 -11.12
C ILE A 158 -3.91 22.89 -11.45
N GLU A 159 -3.49 23.82 -12.32
CA GLU A 159 -4.31 24.97 -12.71
C GLU A 159 -5.54 24.55 -13.53
N GLU A 160 -5.41 23.53 -14.39
CA GLU A 160 -6.54 22.97 -15.16
C GLU A 160 -7.58 22.33 -14.24
N ASP A 161 -7.15 21.52 -13.27
CA ASP A 161 -8.06 20.82 -12.35
C ASP A 161 -8.71 21.74 -11.32
N LEU A 162 -7.96 22.70 -10.79
CA LEU A 162 -8.42 23.57 -9.72
C LEU A 162 -9.06 24.87 -10.25
N GLY A 163 -8.87 25.19 -11.54
CA GLY A 163 -9.51 26.34 -12.20
C GLY A 163 -8.89 27.71 -11.87
N HIS A 164 -7.76 27.73 -11.18
CA HIS A 164 -7.08 28.94 -10.69
C HIS A 164 -5.58 28.85 -10.90
N ARG A 165 -4.90 30.00 -10.96
CA ARG A 165 -3.44 30.01 -11.09
C ARG A 165 -2.78 29.57 -9.79
N ILE A 166 -1.63 28.89 -9.87
CA ILE A 166 -0.89 28.46 -8.67
C ILE A 166 -0.56 29.64 -7.75
N ASP A 167 -0.16 30.76 -8.35
CA ASP A 167 0.19 31.99 -7.62
C ASP A 167 -1.02 32.65 -6.95
N GLU A 168 -2.25 32.23 -7.28
CA GLU A 168 -3.50 32.67 -6.64
C GLU A 168 -3.85 31.75 -5.46
N MET A 169 -3.63 30.44 -5.61
CA MET A 169 -4.00 29.39 -4.65
C MET A 169 -3.01 29.24 -3.49
N PHE A 170 -1.71 29.36 -3.78
CA PHE A 170 -0.64 29.10 -2.81
C PHE A 170 0.18 30.37 -2.56
N GLU A 171 0.73 30.49 -1.35
CA GLU A 171 1.74 31.51 -1.03
C GLU A 171 3.07 31.19 -1.72
N SER A 172 3.47 29.91 -1.72
CA SER A 172 4.62 29.43 -2.47
C SER A 172 4.40 28.00 -2.96
N PHE A 173 5.05 27.65 -4.06
CA PHE A 173 5.02 26.32 -4.67
C PHE A 173 6.45 25.94 -5.10
N ASP A 174 6.90 24.75 -4.74
CA ASP A 174 8.21 24.22 -5.08
C ASP A 174 8.16 23.54 -6.44
N ASP A 175 8.85 24.10 -7.43
CA ASP A 175 8.96 23.52 -8.77
C ASP A 175 9.84 22.25 -8.76
N VAL A 176 10.68 22.05 -7.75
CA VAL A 176 11.41 20.79 -7.56
C VAL A 176 10.48 19.81 -6.81
N PRO A 177 10.13 18.66 -7.42
CA PRO A 177 9.31 17.68 -6.73
C PRO A 177 10.06 17.07 -5.54
N LEU A 178 9.34 16.88 -4.43
CA LEU A 178 9.82 16.20 -3.23
C LEU A 178 9.96 14.69 -3.47
N ALA A 179 9.06 14.12 -4.27
CA ALA A 179 9.02 12.70 -4.58
C ALA A 179 8.36 12.44 -5.93
N ALA A 180 8.66 11.29 -6.52
CA ALA A 180 8.03 10.81 -7.75
C ALA A 180 7.62 9.34 -7.62
N ALA A 181 6.43 9.03 -8.12
CA ALA A 181 5.89 7.67 -8.20
C ALA A 181 5.59 7.30 -9.67
N SER A 182 5.12 6.08 -9.87
CA SER A 182 4.76 5.53 -11.20
C SER A 182 3.78 6.43 -11.95
N VAL A 183 2.73 6.93 -11.29
CA VAL A 183 1.63 7.70 -11.90
C VAL A 183 1.56 9.17 -11.49
N ALA A 184 2.33 9.60 -10.49
CA ALA A 184 2.24 10.95 -9.93
C ALA A 184 3.59 11.51 -9.45
N GLN A 185 3.62 12.80 -9.13
CA GLN A 185 4.71 13.49 -8.43
C GLN A 185 4.16 14.31 -7.28
N VAL A 186 4.99 14.57 -6.28
CA VAL A 186 4.62 15.31 -5.09
C VAL A 186 5.45 16.58 -5.03
N HIS A 187 4.80 17.73 -4.94
CA HIS A 187 5.43 19.04 -4.80
C HIS A 187 5.14 19.64 -3.42
N GLY A 188 6.10 20.37 -2.85
CA GLY A 188 5.86 21.15 -1.64
C GLY A 188 5.14 22.46 -1.95
N CYS A 189 4.26 22.91 -1.06
CA CYS A 189 3.70 24.26 -1.14
C CYS A 189 3.39 24.84 0.24
N VAL A 190 3.13 26.14 0.29
CA VAL A 190 2.62 26.85 1.46
C VAL A 190 1.26 27.43 1.09
N LEU A 191 0.23 27.08 1.86
CA LEU A 191 -1.12 27.61 1.69
C LEU A 191 -1.16 29.11 2.07
N ARG A 192 -2.16 29.84 1.59
CA ARG A 192 -2.37 31.27 1.90
C ARG A 192 -2.53 31.58 3.39
N ASP A 193 -2.93 30.60 4.19
CA ASP A 193 -3.06 30.70 5.64
C ASP A 193 -1.77 30.33 6.40
N GLY A 194 -0.67 30.10 5.68
CA GLY A 194 0.65 29.78 6.23
C GLY A 194 0.88 28.29 6.50
N ARG A 195 -0.13 27.42 6.36
CA ARG A 195 0.06 25.98 6.55
C ARG A 195 0.97 25.40 5.46
N ARG A 196 1.90 24.52 5.87
CA ARG A 196 2.72 23.74 4.94
C ARG A 196 1.93 22.56 4.39
N ALA A 197 1.97 22.38 3.09
CA ALA A 197 1.23 21.34 2.38
C ALA A 197 2.11 20.65 1.33
N VAL A 198 1.62 19.53 0.84
CA VAL A 198 2.13 18.88 -0.36
C VAL A 198 1.00 18.70 -1.37
N VAL A 199 1.34 18.76 -2.66
CA VAL A 199 0.42 18.54 -3.77
C VAL A 199 0.91 17.33 -4.56
N LYS A 200 0.17 16.22 -4.48
CA LYS A 200 0.35 15.05 -5.33
C LYS A 200 -0.42 15.28 -6.63
N VAL A 201 0.30 15.34 -7.74
CA VAL A 201 -0.23 15.62 -9.09
C VAL A 201 0.06 14.45 -10.02
N GLN A 202 -0.97 13.96 -10.71
CA GLN A 202 -0.80 12.87 -11.67
C GLN A 202 0.00 13.30 -12.89
N ARG A 203 0.72 12.33 -13.48
CA ARG A 203 1.46 12.49 -14.72
C ARG A 203 0.52 12.92 -15.86
N PRO A 204 0.83 13.98 -16.61
CA PRO A 204 -0.02 14.43 -17.71
C PRO A 204 -0.26 13.31 -18.75
N GLY A 205 -1.53 13.12 -19.13
CA GLY A 205 -1.93 12.14 -20.14
C GLY A 205 -1.73 10.66 -19.74
N ILE A 206 -1.41 10.38 -18.48
CA ILE A 206 -1.05 9.03 -18.02
C ILE A 206 -2.20 8.02 -18.22
N ALA A 207 -3.44 8.42 -17.93
CA ALA A 207 -4.59 7.54 -18.04
C ALA A 207 -4.80 7.02 -19.47
N HIS A 208 -4.71 7.92 -20.46
CA HIS A 208 -4.82 7.54 -21.86
C HIS A 208 -3.66 6.63 -22.29
N ARG A 209 -2.43 6.97 -21.92
CA ARG A 209 -1.24 6.19 -22.28
C ARG A 209 -1.31 4.76 -21.71
N MET A 210 -1.63 4.64 -20.42
CA MET A 210 -1.75 3.33 -19.77
C MET A 210 -2.90 2.51 -20.35
N LEU A 211 -4.03 3.14 -20.68
CA LEU A 211 -5.15 2.45 -21.32
C LEU A 211 -4.76 1.88 -22.69
N VAL A 212 -4.06 2.65 -23.53
CA VAL A 212 -3.58 2.20 -24.85
C VAL A 212 -2.59 1.05 -24.70
N ASP A 213 -1.65 1.15 -23.74
CA ASP A 213 -0.71 0.07 -23.43
C ASP A 213 -1.42 -1.21 -23.00
N LEU A 214 -2.38 -1.11 -22.08
CA LEU A 214 -3.13 -2.24 -21.55
C LEU A 214 -4.01 -2.91 -22.62
N ARG A 215 -4.65 -2.14 -23.50
CA ARG A 215 -5.39 -2.69 -24.66
C ARG A 215 -4.48 -3.44 -25.61
N ALA A 216 -3.33 -2.85 -25.95
CA ALA A 216 -2.35 -3.48 -26.81
C ALA A 216 -1.84 -4.80 -26.19
N ALA A 217 -1.50 -4.78 -24.90
CA ALA A 217 -1.09 -5.97 -24.16
C ALA A 217 -2.20 -7.02 -24.10
N TYR A 218 -3.45 -6.62 -23.86
CA TYR A 218 -4.60 -7.52 -23.74
C TYR A 218 -4.89 -8.27 -25.05
N VAL A 219 -4.90 -7.56 -26.18
CA VAL A 219 -5.08 -8.16 -27.50
C VAL A 219 -3.90 -9.05 -27.85
N GLY A 220 -2.67 -8.60 -27.59
CA GLY A 220 -1.46 -9.41 -27.77
C GLY A 220 -1.52 -10.71 -26.97
N ALA A 221 -1.91 -10.66 -25.70
CA ALA A 221 -2.07 -11.83 -24.85
C ALA A 221 -3.12 -12.80 -25.38
N LYS A 222 -4.27 -12.30 -25.87
CA LYS A 222 -5.28 -13.15 -26.52
C LYS A 222 -4.75 -13.86 -27.77
N MET A 223 -3.94 -13.19 -28.58
CA MET A 223 -3.33 -13.79 -29.77
C MET A 223 -2.27 -14.84 -29.40
N LEU A 224 -1.48 -14.60 -28.36
CA LEU A 224 -0.44 -15.53 -27.90
C LEU A 224 -0.99 -16.77 -27.20
N GLN A 225 -2.19 -16.71 -26.61
CA GLN A 225 -2.87 -17.88 -26.04
C GLN A 225 -3.21 -18.99 -27.04
N ILE A 226 -3.07 -18.72 -28.34
CA ILE A 226 -3.20 -19.74 -29.40
C ILE A 226 -2.05 -20.76 -29.30
N PHE A 227 -0.91 -20.40 -28.70
CA PHE A 227 0.23 -21.30 -28.50
C PHE A 227 0.17 -21.98 -27.12
N GLU A 228 0.31 -23.31 -27.12
CA GLU A 228 0.12 -24.18 -25.93
C GLU A 228 1.05 -23.82 -24.75
N PHE A 229 2.26 -23.34 -25.04
CA PHE A 229 3.24 -22.85 -24.05
C PHE A 229 2.73 -21.65 -23.23
N PHE A 230 1.89 -20.78 -23.80
CA PHE A 230 1.37 -19.57 -23.14
C PHE A 230 0.01 -19.78 -22.44
N ARG A 231 -0.59 -20.98 -22.53
CA ARG A 231 -1.85 -21.31 -21.84
C ARG A 231 -1.72 -21.40 -20.31
N ILE A 232 -0.50 -21.59 -19.80
CA ILE A 232 -0.25 -21.94 -18.40
C ILE A 232 -0.50 -20.76 -17.43
N ALA A 233 -0.55 -19.51 -17.91
CA ALA A 233 -0.55 -18.32 -17.05
C ALA A 233 -1.84 -17.46 -17.02
N ASN A 234 -2.95 -17.83 -17.68
CA ASN A 234 -4.13 -16.97 -17.83
C ASN A 234 -3.78 -15.47 -18.06
N THR A 235 -2.84 -15.20 -18.97
CA THR A 235 -2.26 -13.87 -19.19
C THR A 235 -3.30 -12.75 -19.41
N PRO A 236 -4.41 -12.97 -20.14
CA PRO A 236 -5.47 -11.97 -20.27
C PRO A 236 -6.19 -11.65 -18.94
N GLY A 237 -6.26 -12.62 -18.02
CA GLY A 237 -6.76 -12.40 -16.66
C GLY A 237 -5.87 -11.43 -15.90
N ILE A 238 -4.56 -11.70 -15.87
CA ILE A 238 -3.57 -10.83 -15.22
C ILE A 238 -3.63 -9.39 -15.75
N ILE A 239 -3.77 -9.22 -17.08
CA ILE A 239 -3.88 -7.88 -17.69
C ILE A 239 -5.19 -7.19 -17.30
N ARG A 240 -6.27 -7.94 -17.16
CA ARG A 240 -7.56 -7.40 -16.70
C ARG A 240 -7.47 -6.93 -15.24
N ASP A 241 -6.82 -7.70 -14.39
CA ASP A 241 -6.63 -7.35 -12.98
C ASP A 241 -5.72 -6.11 -12.86
N LEU A 242 -4.62 -6.09 -13.62
CA LEU A 242 -3.74 -4.92 -13.73
C LEU A 242 -4.49 -3.68 -14.24
N HIS A 243 -5.39 -3.84 -15.22
CA HIS A 243 -6.24 -2.76 -15.71
C HIS A 243 -7.18 -2.24 -14.64
N ASN A 244 -7.88 -3.12 -13.92
CA ASN A 244 -8.80 -2.73 -12.85
C ASN A 244 -8.08 -1.98 -11.73
N ALA A 245 -6.92 -2.48 -11.30
CA ALA A 245 -6.07 -1.82 -10.31
C ALA A 245 -5.59 -0.45 -10.81
N THR A 246 -5.16 -0.36 -12.07
CA THR A 246 -4.68 0.89 -12.68
C THR A 246 -5.77 1.94 -12.81
N MET A 247 -6.96 1.58 -13.28
CA MET A 247 -8.07 2.55 -13.38
C MET A 247 -8.47 3.08 -12.00
N THR A 248 -8.39 2.25 -10.96
CA THR A 248 -8.66 2.67 -9.59
C THR A 248 -7.58 3.63 -9.07
N GLU A 249 -6.30 3.32 -9.29
CA GLU A 249 -5.16 4.16 -8.89
C GLU A 249 -5.16 5.52 -9.59
N LEU A 250 -5.67 5.59 -10.82
CA LEU A 250 -5.77 6.82 -11.59
C LEU A 250 -6.92 7.74 -11.15
N ASN A 251 -7.75 7.32 -10.18
CA ASN A 251 -8.77 8.19 -9.60
C ASN A 251 -8.24 8.79 -8.28
N ALA A 252 -7.80 10.05 -8.33
CA ALA A 252 -7.26 10.76 -7.16
C ALA A 252 -8.30 10.97 -6.04
N ALA A 253 -9.59 11.09 -6.40
CA ALA A 253 -10.65 11.25 -5.41
C ALA A 253 -10.82 9.99 -4.55
N VAL A 254 -10.65 8.81 -5.16
CA VAL A 254 -10.71 7.53 -4.43
C VAL A 254 -9.57 7.42 -3.42
N GLU A 255 -8.35 7.80 -3.80
CA GLU A 255 -7.20 7.83 -2.88
C GLU A 255 -7.43 8.82 -1.73
N ALA A 256 -7.84 10.06 -2.05
CA ALA A 256 -8.10 11.10 -1.06
C ALA A 256 -9.22 10.72 -0.08
N ASP A 257 -10.32 10.12 -0.56
CA ASP A 257 -11.42 9.65 0.29
C ASP A 257 -10.98 8.51 1.21
N ARG A 258 -10.19 7.56 0.70
CA ARG A 258 -9.65 6.47 1.52
C ARG A 258 -8.74 6.98 2.63
N GLN A 259 -7.85 7.94 2.32
CA GLN A 259 -7.00 8.58 3.30
C GLN A 259 -7.81 9.31 4.38
N ASP A 260 -8.79 10.12 3.96
CA ASP A 260 -9.66 10.88 4.85
C ASP A 260 -10.51 9.96 5.75
N ARG A 261 -11.10 8.91 5.18
CA ARG A 261 -11.83 7.88 5.92
C ARG A 261 -10.94 7.19 6.95
N PHE A 262 -9.72 6.81 6.57
CA PHE A 262 -8.78 6.19 7.50
C PHE A 262 -8.41 7.15 8.63
N ARG A 263 -8.04 8.41 8.32
CA ARG A 263 -7.73 9.45 9.33
C ARG A 263 -8.88 9.67 10.32
N ARG A 264 -10.12 9.72 9.84
CA ARG A 264 -11.30 9.81 10.71
C ARG A 264 -11.46 8.58 11.60
N ASN A 265 -11.28 7.38 11.04
CA ASN A 265 -11.47 6.14 11.76
C ASN A 265 -10.43 5.92 12.87
N ILE A 266 -9.16 6.29 12.67
CA ILE A 266 -8.14 6.14 13.73
C ILE A 266 -8.43 7.02 14.94
N SER A 267 -9.20 8.10 14.76
CA SER A 267 -9.64 9.00 15.83
C SER A 267 -10.85 8.45 16.59
N ALA A 268 -11.39 7.28 16.23
CA ALA A 268 -12.50 6.65 16.95
C ALA A 268 -12.13 6.21 18.38
N PHE A 269 -10.83 6.10 18.66
CA PHE A 269 -10.30 5.78 19.98
C PHE A 269 -9.31 6.86 20.45
N ASP A 270 -9.54 7.42 21.64
CA ASP A 270 -8.77 8.56 22.18
C ASP A 270 -7.27 8.23 22.45
N ASP A 271 -6.92 6.95 22.51
CA ASP A 271 -5.57 6.47 22.81
C ASP A 271 -4.67 6.33 21.56
N ASN A 272 -5.19 6.64 20.38
CA ASN A 272 -4.44 6.60 19.12
C ASN A 272 -3.70 7.90 18.77
N ARG A 273 -3.60 8.85 19.71
CA ARG A 273 -2.99 10.19 19.51
C ARG A 273 -1.55 10.21 18.98
N TYR A 274 -0.84 9.08 19.08
CA TYR A 274 0.54 8.92 18.59
C TYR A 274 0.65 8.34 17.18
N VAL A 275 -0.48 8.11 16.50
CA VAL A 275 -0.51 7.70 15.10
C VAL A 275 -1.30 8.75 14.32
N THR A 276 -0.80 9.12 13.15
CA THR A 276 -1.42 10.14 12.31
C THR A 276 -1.38 9.74 10.84
N VAL A 277 -2.21 10.42 10.06
CA VAL A 277 -2.31 10.33 8.61
C VAL A 277 -2.46 11.75 8.10
N PRO A 278 -1.76 12.21 7.06
CA PRO A 278 -1.88 13.60 6.60
C PRO A 278 -3.33 14.03 6.37
N GLU A 279 -3.70 15.21 6.86
CA GLU A 279 -5.02 15.79 6.56
C GLU A 279 -5.18 16.09 5.07
N VAL A 280 -6.32 15.72 4.48
CA VAL A 280 -6.64 16.09 3.10
C VAL A 280 -7.25 17.49 3.08
N TYR A 281 -6.64 18.39 2.30
CA TYR A 281 -7.16 19.74 2.09
C TYR A 281 -8.10 19.75 0.88
N TRP A 282 -9.33 19.29 1.07
CA TRP A 282 -10.35 19.11 0.02
C TRP A 282 -10.55 20.32 -0.90
N GLN A 283 -10.42 21.53 -0.36
CA GLN A 283 -10.46 22.80 -1.10
C GLN A 283 -9.38 22.94 -2.19
N TRP A 284 -8.33 22.12 -2.15
CA TRP A 284 -7.22 22.10 -3.09
C TRP A 284 -7.06 20.72 -3.74
N CYS A 285 -8.14 19.93 -3.78
CA CYS A 285 -8.20 18.63 -4.46
C CYS A 285 -9.03 18.72 -5.74
N GLY A 286 -8.71 17.85 -6.70
CA GLY A 286 -9.39 17.71 -7.98
C GLY A 286 -9.22 16.32 -8.58
N PRO A 287 -9.69 16.10 -9.83
CA PRO A 287 -9.67 14.78 -10.48
C PRO A 287 -8.29 14.09 -10.55
N ARG A 288 -7.21 14.86 -10.67
CA ARG A 288 -5.81 14.42 -10.83
C ARG A 288 -4.88 15.00 -9.77
N VAL A 289 -5.42 15.68 -8.75
CA VAL A 289 -4.65 16.46 -7.77
C VAL A 289 -5.16 16.18 -6.36
N ILE A 290 -4.25 15.82 -5.46
CA ILE A 290 -4.52 15.69 -4.02
C ILE A 290 -3.61 16.66 -3.28
N CYS A 291 -4.20 17.58 -2.51
CA CYS A 291 -3.47 18.44 -1.59
C CYS A 291 -3.66 17.94 -0.16
N MET A 292 -2.58 17.84 0.60
CA MET A 292 -2.62 17.33 1.96
C MET A 292 -1.56 17.97 2.87
N GLU A 293 -1.72 17.78 4.17
CA GLU A 293 -0.79 18.21 5.21
C GLU A 293 0.64 17.73 4.92
N ARG A 294 1.62 18.64 5.05
CA ARG A 294 3.03 18.28 4.96
C ARG A 294 3.54 17.83 6.32
N LEU A 295 3.88 16.54 6.44
CA LEU A 295 4.52 15.97 7.62
C LEU A 295 6.06 16.01 7.50
N GLN A 296 6.75 16.03 8.64
CA GLN A 296 8.22 16.03 8.74
C GLN A 296 8.67 14.90 9.67
N GLY A 297 9.63 14.10 9.20
CA GLY A 297 10.10 12.93 9.92
C GLY A 297 11.06 12.08 9.10
N LYS A 298 11.34 10.89 9.63
CA LYS A 298 12.21 9.88 9.00
C LYS A 298 11.47 8.55 8.79
N PRO A 299 11.74 7.84 7.68
CA PRO A 299 11.27 6.47 7.48
C PRO A 299 11.61 5.55 8.67
N VAL A 300 10.69 4.65 9.01
CA VAL A 300 10.81 3.77 10.18
C VAL A 300 12.03 2.84 10.13
N ASP A 301 12.50 2.47 8.94
CA ASP A 301 13.69 1.61 8.77
C ASP A 301 15.01 2.32 9.05
N ARG A 302 14.99 3.65 9.17
CA ARG A 302 16.14 4.47 9.59
C ARG A 302 16.13 4.76 11.07
N VAL A 303 15.10 4.32 11.80
CA VAL A 303 15.06 4.41 13.26
C VAL A 303 16.02 3.37 13.82
N VAL A 304 16.89 3.79 14.74
CA VAL A 304 17.87 2.92 15.39
C VAL A 304 17.47 2.77 16.86
N PRO A 305 17.26 1.55 17.37
CA PRO A 305 16.95 1.32 18.78
C PRO A 305 18.03 1.91 19.70
N GLY A 306 17.60 2.57 20.78
CA GLY A 306 18.49 3.19 21.76
C GLY A 306 19.14 4.51 21.31
N GLN A 307 18.75 5.04 20.14
CA GLN A 307 19.00 6.45 19.79
C GLN A 307 17.79 7.31 20.17
N ASP A 308 18.02 8.58 20.49
CA ASP A 308 17.00 9.63 20.67
C ASP A 308 16.02 9.47 21.87
N ASP A 309 16.37 8.75 22.94
CA ASP A 309 15.49 8.47 24.12
C ASP A 309 14.09 7.91 23.75
N LEU A 310 13.96 7.36 22.55
CA LEU A 310 12.71 6.90 21.98
C LEU A 310 12.45 5.43 22.32
N ASP A 311 11.25 5.14 22.82
CA ASP A 311 10.77 3.75 22.95
C ASP A 311 10.34 3.22 21.57
N THR A 312 11.30 2.65 20.85
CA THR A 312 11.08 2.04 19.53
C THR A 312 10.15 0.83 19.58
N SER A 313 10.04 0.16 20.73
CA SER A 313 9.09 -0.92 20.92
C SER A 313 7.66 -0.39 20.95
N LEU A 314 7.42 0.66 21.74
CA LEU A 314 6.12 1.32 21.80
C LEU A 314 5.72 1.96 20.47
N LEU A 315 6.67 2.48 19.71
CA LEU A 315 6.46 2.98 18.35
C LEU A 315 5.83 1.91 17.44
N VAL A 316 6.44 0.73 17.37
CA VAL A 316 5.92 -0.38 16.55
C VAL A 316 4.56 -0.84 17.05
N ARG A 317 4.42 -0.98 18.38
CA ARG A 317 3.17 -1.40 19.02
C ARG A 317 2.00 -0.47 18.67
N ARG A 318 2.22 0.85 18.69
CA ARG A 318 1.22 1.87 18.32
C ARG A 318 0.82 1.78 16.85
N GLY A 319 1.79 1.67 15.94
CA GLY A 319 1.52 1.52 14.51
C GLY A 319 0.73 0.24 14.19
N VAL A 320 1.14 -0.89 14.78
CA VAL A 320 0.44 -2.18 14.62
C VAL A 320 -0.96 -2.13 15.20
N LYS A 321 -1.14 -1.56 16.39
CA LYS A 321 -2.45 -1.40 17.04
C LYS A 321 -3.45 -0.69 16.14
N VAL A 322 -3.09 0.51 15.65
CA VAL A 322 -3.96 1.30 14.78
C VAL A 322 -4.26 0.58 13.47
N TRP A 323 -3.27 -0.11 12.90
CA TRP A 323 -3.48 -0.90 11.69
C TRP A 323 -4.40 -2.10 11.93
N MET A 324 -4.27 -2.81 13.06
CA MET A 324 -5.14 -3.92 13.43
C MET A 324 -6.58 -3.46 13.70
N GLU A 325 -6.77 -2.30 14.32
CA GLU A 325 -8.08 -1.67 14.48
C GLU A 325 -8.70 -1.31 13.13
N ALA A 326 -7.90 -0.80 12.19
CA ALA A 326 -8.36 -0.52 10.84
C ALA A 326 -8.92 -1.79 10.16
N VAL A 327 -8.15 -2.89 10.20
CA VAL A 327 -8.56 -4.18 9.61
C VAL A 327 -9.81 -4.76 10.30
N LEU A 328 -9.82 -4.81 11.64
CA LEU A 328 -10.79 -5.58 12.39
C LEU A 328 -12.02 -4.78 12.82
N CYS A 329 -11.93 -3.46 12.95
CA CYS A 329 -13.01 -2.60 13.44
C CYS A 329 -13.55 -1.68 12.34
N HIS A 330 -12.68 -1.04 11.57
CA HIS A 330 -13.09 0.06 10.69
C HIS A 330 -13.34 -0.35 9.23
N GLY A 331 -12.74 -1.45 8.77
CA GLY A 331 -12.86 -1.97 7.40
C GLY A 331 -11.62 -1.64 6.56
N PRO A 332 -11.52 -0.44 5.97
CA PRO A 332 -10.37 -0.05 5.15
C PRO A 332 -9.08 -0.04 5.98
N PHE A 333 -8.05 -0.73 5.50
CA PHE A 333 -6.72 -0.76 6.09
C PHE A 333 -5.63 -0.39 5.09
N HIS A 334 -4.53 0.17 5.60
CA HIS A 334 -3.39 0.57 4.78
C HIS A 334 -2.74 -0.65 4.12
N GLY A 335 -2.73 -0.69 2.79
CA GLY A 335 -2.28 -1.82 1.99
C GLY A 335 -0.81 -1.80 1.62
N ASP A 336 -0.06 -0.77 2.01
CA ASP A 336 1.37 -0.67 1.68
C ASP A 336 2.21 -0.03 2.80
N VAL A 337 2.33 -0.71 3.95
CA VAL A 337 3.04 -0.21 5.15
C VAL A 337 4.55 -0.41 5.08
N HIS A 338 5.15 -0.32 3.90
CA HIS A 338 6.59 -0.40 3.74
C HIS A 338 7.30 0.83 4.34
N ALA A 339 8.63 0.83 4.40
CA ALA A 339 9.36 1.85 5.18
C ALA A 339 9.19 3.27 4.63
N GLY A 340 9.02 3.41 3.31
CA GLY A 340 8.69 4.70 2.68
C GLY A 340 7.34 5.30 3.10
N ASN A 341 6.40 4.48 3.59
CA ASN A 341 5.03 4.87 3.92
C ASN A 341 4.74 4.83 5.42
N LEU A 342 5.72 4.43 6.24
CA LEU A 342 5.62 4.45 7.70
C LEU A 342 6.76 5.31 8.25
N TRP A 343 6.43 6.51 8.73
CA TRP A 343 7.42 7.48 9.22
C TRP A 343 7.31 7.67 10.72
N LEU A 344 8.47 7.88 11.36
CA LEU A 344 8.56 8.52 12.66
C LEU A 344 8.66 10.02 12.44
N LEU A 345 7.67 10.77 12.92
CA LEU A 345 7.68 12.22 12.87
C LEU A 345 8.58 12.82 13.94
N ASP A 346 9.03 14.05 13.70
CA ASP A 346 9.88 14.80 14.64
C ASP A 346 9.17 15.09 15.98
N ASP A 347 7.83 15.08 15.98
CA ASP A 347 6.99 15.22 17.18
C ASP A 347 6.74 13.89 17.92
N GLY A 348 7.37 12.79 17.49
CA GLY A 348 7.28 11.47 18.09
C GLY A 348 6.07 10.64 17.68
N ARG A 349 5.20 11.16 16.79
CA ARG A 349 4.09 10.37 16.23
C ARG A 349 4.57 9.44 15.11
N VAL A 350 3.81 8.38 14.86
CA VAL A 350 3.94 7.51 13.69
C VAL A 350 2.98 7.99 12.61
N ALA A 351 3.48 8.24 11.41
CA ALA A 351 2.65 8.63 10.27
C ALA A 351 2.53 7.50 9.25
N LEU A 352 1.30 7.24 8.80
CA LEU A 352 1.05 6.44 7.59
C LEU A 352 0.85 7.38 6.40
N LEU A 353 1.58 7.12 5.31
CA LEU A 353 1.60 7.92 4.09
C LEU A 353 1.20 7.06 2.88
N ASP A 354 0.67 7.70 1.83
CA ASP A 354 0.27 7.08 0.57
C ASP A 354 -0.83 6.01 0.67
N PHE A 355 -2.07 6.45 0.41
CA PHE A 355 -3.27 5.60 0.43
C PHE A 355 -3.65 5.10 -0.98
N GLY A 356 -2.69 5.06 -1.92
CA GLY A 356 -2.90 4.50 -3.25
C GLY A 356 -3.27 3.01 -3.22
N ILE A 357 -2.80 2.28 -2.19
CA ILE A 357 -3.16 0.88 -1.96
C ILE A 357 -3.84 0.76 -0.59
N VAL A 358 -5.14 0.48 -0.62
CA VAL A 358 -5.97 0.23 0.57
C VAL A 358 -6.76 -1.04 0.35
N GLY A 359 -6.74 -1.92 1.34
CA GLY A 359 -7.54 -3.14 1.36
C GLY A 359 -8.78 -2.97 2.22
N GLU A 360 -9.83 -3.71 1.93
CA GLU A 360 -11.01 -3.81 2.78
C GLU A 360 -11.51 -5.25 2.73
N LEU A 361 -11.46 -5.96 3.86
CA LEU A 361 -11.91 -7.34 3.90
C LEU A 361 -13.45 -7.39 3.84
N PRO A 362 -14.03 -8.34 3.09
CA PRO A 362 -15.45 -8.62 3.19
C PRO A 362 -15.85 -8.94 4.63
N ASP A 363 -17.08 -8.60 5.00
CA ASP A 363 -17.57 -8.73 6.37
C ASP A 363 -17.42 -10.14 6.93
N GLU A 364 -17.64 -11.18 6.13
CA GLU A 364 -17.50 -12.57 6.57
C GLU A 364 -16.05 -12.92 6.91
N TRP A 365 -15.10 -12.45 6.10
CA TRP A 365 -13.66 -12.66 6.34
C TRP A 365 -13.15 -11.86 7.53
N ARG A 366 -13.63 -10.63 7.68
CA ARG A 366 -13.33 -9.80 8.86
C ARG A 366 -13.87 -10.46 10.13
N ALA A 367 -15.10 -10.98 10.11
CA ALA A 367 -15.67 -11.72 11.22
C ALA A 367 -14.85 -12.98 11.57
N LEU A 368 -14.40 -13.74 10.57
CA LEU A 368 -13.52 -14.89 10.77
C LEU A 368 -12.21 -14.49 11.45
N LEU A 369 -11.53 -13.44 10.96
CA LEU A 369 -10.29 -12.96 11.58
C LEU A 369 -10.53 -12.50 13.02
N ARG A 370 -11.61 -11.76 13.29
CA ARG A 370 -11.99 -11.37 14.65
C ARG A 370 -12.17 -12.58 15.55
N ALA A 371 -12.86 -13.62 15.08
CA ALA A 371 -13.07 -14.85 15.83
C ALA A 371 -11.76 -15.59 16.12
N LEU A 372 -10.84 -15.66 15.14
CA LEU A 372 -9.52 -16.28 15.29
C LEU A 372 -8.66 -15.55 16.31
N PHE A 373 -8.54 -14.22 16.22
CA PHE A 373 -7.78 -13.43 17.18
C PHE A 373 -8.39 -13.49 18.58
N ARG A 374 -9.72 -13.41 18.70
CA ARG A 374 -10.41 -13.59 20.00
C ARG A 374 -10.09 -14.95 20.62
N ALA A 375 -10.17 -16.02 19.84
CA ALA A 375 -9.84 -17.36 20.32
C ALA A 375 -8.37 -17.47 20.76
N ALA A 376 -7.47 -16.74 20.11
CA ALA A 376 -6.05 -16.64 20.46
C ALA A 376 -5.79 -15.92 21.79
N LEU A 377 -6.54 -14.84 22.08
CA LEU A 377 -6.30 -13.99 23.26
C LEU A 377 -6.85 -14.56 24.57
N LEU A 378 -7.91 -15.36 24.50
CA LEU A 378 -8.57 -15.99 25.67
C LEU A 378 -8.03 -17.40 25.93
N ASP A 379 -8.85 -18.44 25.67
CA ASP A 379 -8.61 -19.83 26.10
C ASP A 379 -8.71 -20.85 24.95
N GLY A 380 -8.73 -20.43 23.68
CA GLY A 380 -8.91 -21.34 22.55
C GLY A 380 -10.36 -21.79 22.32
N ASN A 381 -11.36 -20.95 22.60
CA ASN A 381 -12.75 -21.24 22.24
C ASN A 381 -12.99 -21.03 20.74
N PHE A 382 -12.85 -22.13 19.97
CA PHE A 382 -13.00 -22.14 18.50
C PHE A 382 -14.45 -22.21 18.00
N THR A 383 -15.47 -22.22 18.87
CA THR A 383 -16.87 -22.31 18.43
C THR A 383 -17.28 -21.11 17.57
N ALA A 384 -16.87 -19.89 17.96
CA ALA A 384 -17.12 -18.70 17.14
C ALA A 384 -16.39 -18.76 15.79
N VAL A 385 -15.20 -19.37 15.75
CA VAL A 385 -14.44 -19.56 14.51
C VAL A 385 -15.18 -20.52 13.57
N ALA A 386 -15.74 -21.61 14.09
CA ALA A 386 -16.54 -22.56 13.32
C ALA A 386 -17.76 -21.89 12.66
N GLN A 387 -18.45 -21.02 13.40
CA GLN A 387 -19.60 -20.27 12.89
C GLN A 387 -19.20 -19.31 11.76
N SER A 388 -18.08 -18.59 11.91
CA SER A 388 -17.56 -17.72 10.85
C SER A 388 -17.10 -18.48 9.61
N VAL A 389 -16.51 -19.67 9.80
CA VAL A 389 -16.16 -20.56 8.68
C VAL A 389 -17.42 -20.97 7.91
N ARG A 390 -18.53 -21.31 8.59
CA ARG A 390 -19.80 -21.61 7.89
C ARG A 390 -20.40 -20.43 7.16
N ALA A 391 -20.33 -19.24 7.75
CA ALA A 391 -20.83 -18.02 7.13
C ALA A 391 -20.12 -17.71 5.79
N LEU A 392 -18.87 -18.16 5.63
CA LEU A 392 -18.12 -18.10 4.36
C LEU A 392 -18.57 -19.13 3.31
N GLY A 393 -19.65 -19.86 3.56
CA GLY A 393 -20.12 -20.97 2.72
C GLY A 393 -19.27 -22.24 2.83
N VAL A 394 -18.23 -22.23 3.67
CA VAL A 394 -17.39 -23.40 3.93
C VAL A 394 -18.18 -24.34 4.84
N ALA A 395 -18.45 -25.57 4.40
CA ALA A 395 -19.25 -26.54 5.17
C ALA A 395 -20.71 -26.16 5.43
N ALA A 396 -21.30 -25.27 4.62
CA ALA A 396 -22.75 -24.98 4.66
C ALA A 396 -23.60 -26.25 4.43
N ASP A 397 -23.09 -27.19 3.62
CA ASP A 397 -23.75 -28.45 3.29
C ASP A 397 -23.37 -29.63 4.23
N LEU A 398 -22.50 -29.41 5.22
CA LEU A 398 -22.12 -30.45 6.17
C LEU A 398 -23.12 -30.49 7.33
N ASP A 399 -23.90 -31.57 7.40
CA ASP A 399 -24.80 -31.95 8.50
C ASP A 399 -24.00 -32.44 9.72
N VAL A 400 -23.15 -31.57 10.24
CA VAL A 400 -22.22 -31.80 11.34
C VAL A 400 -22.44 -30.66 12.33
N ASP A 401 -22.39 -30.92 13.64
CA ASP A 401 -22.57 -29.88 14.67
C ASP A 401 -21.38 -28.88 14.70
N ASP A 402 -21.64 -27.62 15.08
CA ASP A 402 -20.64 -26.54 15.16
C ASP A 402 -19.48 -26.87 16.08
N ALA A 403 -19.73 -27.65 17.14
CA ALA A 403 -18.68 -28.14 18.03
C ALA A 403 -17.71 -29.11 17.32
N ALA A 404 -18.16 -29.87 16.33
CA ALA A 404 -17.31 -30.80 15.58
C ALA A 404 -16.51 -30.10 14.47
N VAL A 405 -17.09 -29.10 13.81
CA VAL A 405 -16.34 -28.20 12.92
C VAL A 405 -15.31 -27.41 13.72
N GLY A 406 -15.68 -26.91 14.91
CA GLY A 406 -14.78 -26.23 15.84
C GLY A 406 -13.59 -27.07 16.25
N ARG A 407 -13.74 -28.39 16.44
CA ARG A 407 -12.61 -29.30 16.70
C ARG A 407 -11.65 -29.41 15.51
N GLN A 408 -12.15 -29.51 14.28
CA GLN A 408 -11.27 -29.58 13.09
C GLN A 408 -10.56 -28.25 12.83
N VAL A 409 -11.25 -27.14 13.05
CA VAL A 409 -10.65 -25.80 13.01
C VAL A 409 -9.61 -25.67 14.11
N ALA A 410 -9.88 -26.14 15.32
CA ALA A 410 -8.91 -26.20 16.41
C ALA A 410 -7.73 -27.15 16.12
N GLU A 411 -7.88 -28.20 15.31
CA GLU A 411 -6.74 -29.03 14.89
C GLU A 411 -5.82 -28.30 13.89
N ILE A 412 -6.38 -27.44 13.03
CA ILE A 412 -5.62 -26.64 12.06
C ILE A 412 -4.97 -25.44 12.74
N PHE A 413 -5.76 -24.69 13.51
CA PHE A 413 -5.35 -23.43 14.10
C PHE A 413 -4.85 -23.57 15.54
N GLY A 414 -5.20 -24.63 16.26
CA GLY A 414 -4.76 -24.88 17.63
C GLY A 414 -3.25 -25.04 17.78
N PRO A 415 -2.52 -25.75 16.89
CA PRO A 415 -1.06 -25.74 16.94
C PRO A 415 -0.45 -24.36 16.68
N LEU A 416 -1.11 -23.54 15.86
CA LEU A 416 -0.71 -22.15 15.55
C LEU A 416 -1.02 -21.18 16.71
N LEU A 417 -1.96 -21.54 17.59
CA LEU A 417 -2.48 -20.68 18.66
C LEU A 417 -2.17 -21.20 20.08
N GLY A 418 -1.76 -22.46 20.22
CA GLY A 418 -1.78 -23.23 21.46
C GLY A 418 -0.42 -23.69 22.00
N GLN A 419 0.70 -23.35 21.37
CA GLN A 419 2.01 -23.42 22.03
C GLN A 419 2.34 -22.05 22.62
N ASP A 420 2.07 -21.92 23.91
CA ASP A 420 2.49 -20.80 24.76
C ASP A 420 2.16 -19.39 24.22
N VAL A 421 1.18 -19.15 23.33
CA VAL A 421 0.82 -17.82 22.77
C VAL A 421 2.02 -17.02 22.16
N GLY A 422 3.23 -17.58 22.10
CA GLY A 422 4.50 -16.83 21.99
C GLY A 422 5.19 -16.89 20.66
N GLU A 423 4.75 -17.81 19.81
CA GLU A 423 5.29 -18.01 18.47
C GLU A 423 4.14 -18.05 17.47
N LEU A 424 3.22 -17.07 17.55
CA LEU A 424 2.25 -16.88 16.47
C LEU A 424 3.03 -16.43 15.22
N ARG A 425 3.51 -17.40 14.43
CA ARG A 425 4.15 -17.15 13.15
C ARG A 425 3.04 -16.76 12.19
N LEU A 426 2.80 -15.46 12.12
CA LEU A 426 1.67 -14.87 11.42
C LEU A 426 1.65 -15.25 9.93
N SER A 427 2.83 -15.47 9.35
CA SER A 427 3.02 -16.05 8.03
C SER A 427 2.40 -17.46 7.88
N GLU A 428 2.45 -18.30 8.91
CA GLU A 428 1.85 -19.64 8.92
C GLU A 428 0.33 -19.58 9.08
N LEU A 429 -0.19 -18.66 9.89
CA LEU A 429 -1.63 -18.41 10.01
C LEU A 429 -2.25 -17.97 8.67
N ILE A 430 -1.60 -17.04 7.96
CA ILE A 430 -2.02 -16.61 6.64
C ILE A 430 -1.90 -17.74 5.62
N GLY A 431 -0.79 -18.49 5.64
CA GLY A 431 -0.63 -19.67 4.80
C GLY A 431 -1.77 -20.67 5.00
N ALA A 432 -2.16 -20.90 6.26
CA ALA A 432 -3.30 -21.75 6.61
C ALA A 432 -4.61 -21.19 6.06
N LEU A 433 -4.90 -19.89 6.23
CA LEU A 433 -6.11 -19.25 5.70
C LEU A 433 -6.19 -19.25 4.17
N VAL A 434 -5.08 -18.99 3.48
CA VAL A 434 -5.01 -19.08 2.01
C VAL A 434 -5.17 -20.53 1.55
N SER A 435 -4.55 -21.49 2.25
CA SER A 435 -4.72 -22.91 1.95
C SER A 435 -6.16 -23.38 2.17
N LEU A 436 -6.82 -22.84 3.19
CA LEU A 436 -8.21 -23.07 3.55
C LEU A 436 -9.09 -22.60 2.38
N GLY A 437 -8.98 -21.34 1.97
CA GLY A 437 -9.72 -20.83 0.81
C GLY A 437 -9.54 -21.69 -0.45
N ARG A 438 -8.30 -22.11 -0.76
CA ARG A 438 -8.02 -23.02 -1.89
C ARG A 438 -8.63 -24.41 -1.75
N LYS A 439 -8.52 -25.04 -0.57
CA LYS A 439 -8.98 -26.41 -0.31
C LYS A 439 -10.50 -26.54 -0.43
N TRP A 440 -11.24 -25.48 -0.05
CA TRP A 440 -12.70 -25.49 -0.02
C TRP A 440 -13.34 -24.74 -1.19
N ASN A 441 -12.57 -24.42 -2.23
CA ASN A 441 -13.03 -23.77 -3.46
C ASN A 441 -13.82 -22.46 -3.22
N THR A 442 -13.53 -21.77 -2.11
CA THR A 442 -14.05 -20.44 -1.86
C THR A 442 -13.11 -19.41 -2.49
N SER A 443 -13.68 -18.36 -3.07
CA SER A 443 -12.90 -17.23 -3.55
C SER A 443 -12.18 -16.59 -2.36
N THR A 444 -10.88 -16.84 -2.23
CA THR A 444 -10.05 -16.16 -1.23
C THR A 444 -9.93 -14.69 -1.67
N PRO A 445 -10.28 -13.71 -0.83
CA PRO A 445 -10.15 -12.30 -1.19
C PRO A 445 -8.69 -11.96 -1.46
N GLU A 446 -8.44 -11.16 -2.49
CA GLU A 446 -7.11 -10.62 -2.79
C GLU A 446 -6.59 -9.78 -1.60
N GLU A 447 -7.52 -9.16 -0.86
CA GLU A 447 -7.28 -8.38 0.34
C GLU A 447 -6.69 -9.21 1.48
N LEU A 448 -6.92 -10.54 1.51
CA LEU A 448 -6.30 -11.42 2.50
C LEU A 448 -4.80 -11.62 2.21
N VAL A 449 -4.43 -11.66 0.93
CA VAL A 449 -3.02 -11.69 0.51
C VAL A 449 -2.35 -10.36 0.86
N LEU A 450 -3.05 -9.24 0.61
CA LEU A 450 -2.59 -7.90 0.97
C LEU A 450 -2.37 -7.76 2.48
N PHE A 451 -3.34 -8.21 3.29
CA PHE A 451 -3.27 -8.28 4.75
C PHE A 451 -2.04 -9.07 5.22
N GLY A 452 -1.83 -10.27 4.67
CA GLY A 452 -0.67 -11.10 5.00
C GLY A 452 0.67 -10.45 4.64
N LYS A 453 0.76 -9.76 3.50
CA LYS A 453 1.95 -9.00 3.10
C LYS A 453 2.28 -7.92 4.12
N GLN A 454 1.28 -7.15 4.57
CA GLN A 454 1.49 -6.06 5.53
C GLN A 454 1.97 -6.56 6.89
N LEU A 455 1.42 -7.69 7.33
CA LEU A 455 1.87 -8.34 8.56
C LEU A 455 3.34 -8.77 8.51
N GLY A 456 3.80 -9.24 7.35
CA GLY A 456 5.22 -9.52 7.13
C GLY A 456 6.11 -8.27 7.28
N TYR A 457 5.65 -7.08 6.87
CA TYR A 457 6.36 -5.83 7.12
C TYR A 457 6.41 -5.49 8.62
N PHE A 458 5.28 -5.62 9.32
CA PHE A 458 5.25 -5.39 10.76
C PHE A 458 6.13 -6.37 11.54
N GLU A 459 6.21 -7.64 11.14
CA GLU A 459 7.13 -8.62 11.74
C GLU A 459 8.60 -8.20 11.56
N ARG A 460 8.96 -7.64 10.39
CA ARG A 460 10.29 -7.08 10.16
C ARG A 460 10.57 -5.88 11.05
N TYR A 461 9.63 -4.95 11.21
CA TYR A 461 9.79 -3.81 12.11
C TYR A 461 9.86 -4.25 13.56
N ALA A 462 9.05 -5.21 13.99
CA ALA A 462 9.11 -5.81 15.31
C ALA A 462 10.50 -6.41 15.58
N THR A 463 11.03 -7.18 14.64
CA THR A 463 12.37 -7.77 14.78
C THR A 463 13.47 -6.71 14.92
N ALA A 464 13.36 -5.62 14.16
CA ALA A 464 14.37 -4.56 14.14
C ALA A 464 14.26 -3.59 15.32
N LEU A 465 13.04 -3.21 15.72
CA LEU A 465 12.76 -2.08 16.62
C LEU A 465 12.17 -2.50 17.96
N ALA A 466 11.63 -3.71 18.07
CA ALA A 466 10.98 -4.26 19.26
C ALA A 466 11.47 -5.70 19.52
N PRO A 467 12.78 -5.95 19.68
CA PRO A 467 13.31 -7.31 19.79
C PRO A 467 12.70 -8.06 20.98
N GLY A 468 12.16 -9.25 20.72
CA GLY A 468 11.47 -10.07 21.72
C GLY A 468 9.99 -9.71 21.95
N TRP A 469 9.47 -8.67 21.31
CA TRP A 469 8.05 -8.37 21.30
C TRP A 469 7.29 -9.35 20.40
N VAL A 470 6.13 -9.81 20.88
CA VAL A 470 5.27 -10.76 20.16
C VAL A 470 3.86 -10.16 20.10
N LEU A 471 3.39 -9.86 18.88
CA LEU A 471 2.09 -9.24 18.63
C LEU A 471 0.95 -10.00 19.32
N GLY A 472 0.89 -11.32 19.18
CA GLY A 472 -0.18 -12.16 19.74
C GLY A 472 -0.24 -12.17 21.28
N ARG A 473 0.83 -11.78 21.98
CA ARG A 473 0.86 -11.69 23.45
C ARG A 473 0.55 -10.31 23.98
N ASP A 474 0.39 -9.31 23.12
CA ASP A 474 0.32 -7.92 23.56
C ASP A 474 -1.13 -7.43 23.70
N PRO A 475 -1.70 -7.41 24.93
CA PRO A 475 -3.05 -6.90 25.15
C PRO A 475 -3.22 -5.45 24.70
N PHE A 476 -2.13 -4.67 24.59
CA PHE A 476 -2.19 -3.29 24.10
C PHE A 476 -2.69 -3.19 22.65
N VAL A 477 -2.30 -4.12 21.78
CA VAL A 477 -2.73 -4.12 20.36
C VAL A 477 -4.22 -4.39 20.23
N PHE A 478 -4.78 -5.15 21.16
CA PHE A 478 -6.16 -5.64 21.07
C PHE A 478 -7.15 -4.93 21.99
N ARG A 479 -6.68 -3.99 22.83
CA ARG A 479 -7.50 -3.32 23.87
C ARG A 479 -8.79 -2.69 23.35
N ASN A 480 -8.78 -2.14 22.14
CA ASN A 480 -9.95 -1.50 21.53
C ASN A 480 -10.77 -2.48 20.67
N ILE A 481 -10.17 -3.60 20.27
CA ILE A 481 -10.79 -4.62 19.42
C ILE A 481 -11.61 -5.60 20.27
N PHE A 482 -11.07 -5.96 21.44
CA PHE A 482 -11.58 -6.95 22.40
C PHE A 482 -11.42 -6.43 23.85
N PRO A 483 -12.13 -5.35 24.24
CA PRO A 483 -11.89 -4.67 25.52
C PRO A 483 -12.19 -5.54 26.75
N GLU A 484 -13.22 -6.37 26.69
CA GLU A 484 -13.59 -7.28 27.79
C GLU A 484 -12.53 -8.37 27.98
N GLU A 485 -12.10 -8.98 26.87
CA GLU A 485 -11.11 -10.04 26.86
C GLU A 485 -9.74 -9.55 27.33
N VAL A 486 -9.35 -8.34 26.91
CA VAL A 486 -8.12 -7.70 27.36
C VAL A 486 -8.17 -7.36 28.84
N ALA A 487 -9.32 -6.89 29.37
CA ALA A 487 -9.48 -6.61 30.79
C ALA A 487 -9.30 -7.87 31.65
N ILE A 488 -9.87 -9.01 31.22
CA ILE A 488 -9.68 -10.31 31.88
C ILE A 488 -8.19 -10.69 31.88
N ARG A 489 -7.54 -10.64 30.71
CA ARG A 489 -6.13 -11.00 30.57
C ARG A 489 -5.20 -10.13 31.42
N ILE A 490 -5.48 -8.84 31.54
CA ILE A 490 -4.72 -7.91 32.41
C ILE A 490 -4.89 -8.30 33.87
N ALA A 491 -6.11 -8.63 34.30
CA ALA A 491 -6.38 -9.07 35.67
C ALA A 491 -5.64 -10.37 36.04
N GLU A 492 -5.49 -11.28 35.08
CA GLU A 492 -4.77 -12.55 35.27
C GLU A 492 -3.24 -12.42 35.21
N SER A 493 -2.73 -11.52 34.36
CA SER A 493 -1.29 -11.40 34.07
C SER A 493 -0.58 -10.28 34.82
N ASN A 494 -1.31 -9.41 35.53
CA ASN A 494 -0.79 -8.23 36.26
C ASN A 494 0.10 -7.30 35.39
N VAL A 495 -0.20 -7.22 34.09
CA VAL A 495 0.51 -6.39 33.10
C VAL A 495 -0.13 -5.00 33.03
N SER A 496 0.67 -3.94 33.16
CA SER A 496 0.23 -2.57 32.87
C SER A 496 0.29 -2.30 31.37
N LEU A 497 -0.77 -1.71 30.81
CA LEU A 497 -0.74 -1.20 29.44
C LEU A 497 0.01 0.14 29.38
N PRO A 498 0.72 0.41 28.27
CA PRO A 498 1.28 1.73 28.02
C PRO A 498 0.18 2.75 27.65
N ASP A 499 0.51 4.03 27.82
CA ASP A 499 -0.36 5.19 27.58
C ASP A 499 -0.51 5.61 26.11
#